data_AF-A0A090RHS8-F1
#
_entry.id   AF-A0A090RHS8-F1
#
_cell.length_a   1.000
_cell.length_b   1.000
_cell.length_c   1.000
_cell.angle_alpha   90.00
_cell.angle_beta   90.00
_cell.angle_gamma   90.00
#
_symmetry.space_group_name_H-M   'P 1'
#
loop_
_entity.id
_entity.type
_entity.pdbx_description
1 polymer ?
#
loop_
_entity_poly.entity_id
_entity_poly.type
_entity_poly.pdbx_seq_one_letter_code
_entity_poly.pdbx_strand_id
1 'polypeptide(L)'
;MDIHEGPVTVSDLPCRIKMDIPPQDNSLSNFFFVVGGVILAVGVGFIFFGPETIYYDRYEGMTFVQVLQAYPGPIATLGGLMMGLASKAAESGTAETNRHIDAFIMQNIHIEDSDIPPGFTLSMAQTGEPGVVLLSLEPKPAEEEAAPTSGM
;
A
#
# COMPACT_ATOMS: atom_id res chain seq x y z
N MET A 1 -20.68 -18.24 -14.70
CA MET A 1 -19.30 -17.73 -14.55
C MET A 1 -18.69 -18.57 -13.45
N ASP A 2 -17.98 -19.60 -13.86
CA ASP A 2 -17.53 -20.69 -12.99
C ASP A 2 -16.19 -20.36 -12.34
N ILE A 3 -16.04 -20.78 -11.09
CA ILE A 3 -14.81 -20.63 -10.31
C ILE A 3 -13.94 -21.84 -10.66
N HIS A 4 -12.80 -21.63 -11.30
CA HIS A 4 -11.91 -22.71 -11.70
C HIS A 4 -10.90 -23.04 -10.59
N GLU A 5 -10.82 -24.31 -10.20
CA GLU A 5 -9.87 -24.87 -9.23
C GLU A 5 -8.72 -25.68 -9.90
N GLY A 6 -8.52 -25.53 -11.23
CA GLY A 6 -7.55 -26.29 -12.03
C GLY A 6 -6.70 -25.43 -12.98
N PRO A 7 -5.76 -26.02 -13.75
CA PRO A 7 -4.89 -25.27 -14.67
C PRO A 7 -5.74 -24.57 -15.74
N VAL A 8 -5.61 -23.24 -15.79
CA VAL A 8 -6.40 -22.36 -16.66
C VAL A 8 -5.72 -22.25 -18.03
N THR A 9 -6.49 -22.44 -19.10
CA THR A 9 -6.02 -22.25 -20.49
C THR A 9 -6.58 -20.97 -21.12
N VAL A 10 -5.97 -20.47 -22.20
CA VAL A 10 -6.38 -19.21 -22.87
C VAL A 10 -7.85 -19.18 -23.30
N SER A 11 -8.43 -20.36 -23.58
CA SER A 11 -9.83 -20.53 -23.95
C SER A 11 -10.82 -20.25 -22.81
N ASP A 12 -10.36 -20.25 -21.55
CA ASP A 12 -11.20 -20.06 -20.37
C ASP A 12 -11.31 -18.58 -19.95
N LEU A 13 -10.64 -17.69 -20.67
CA LEU A 13 -10.66 -16.25 -20.39
C LEU A 13 -11.98 -15.62 -20.88
N PRO A 14 -12.63 -14.74 -20.10
CA PRO A 14 -12.24 -14.27 -18.76
C PRO A 14 -12.64 -15.25 -17.64
N CYS A 15 -11.70 -15.60 -16.77
CA CYS A 15 -11.92 -16.49 -15.61
C CYS A 15 -11.57 -15.82 -14.27
N ARG A 16 -12.18 -16.31 -13.18
CA ARG A 16 -11.83 -15.95 -11.81
C ARG A 16 -11.03 -17.08 -11.17
N ILE A 17 -9.86 -16.77 -10.63
CA ILE A 17 -9.06 -17.72 -9.86
C ILE A 17 -9.18 -17.37 -8.38
N LYS A 18 -9.58 -18.36 -7.57
CA LYS A 18 -9.45 -18.27 -6.11
C LYS A 18 -8.02 -18.64 -5.73
N MET A 19 -7.29 -17.67 -5.21
CA MET A 19 -6.02 -17.89 -4.53
C MET A 19 -6.24 -17.80 -3.02
N ASP A 20 -5.73 -18.78 -2.29
CA ASP A 20 -5.69 -18.73 -0.83
C ASP A 20 -4.55 -17.80 -0.41
N ILE A 21 -4.78 -16.48 -0.53
CA ILE A 21 -3.84 -15.46 -0.07
C ILE A 21 -4.08 -15.33 1.43
N PRO A 22 -3.08 -15.59 2.29
CA PRO A 22 -3.25 -15.45 3.73
C PRO A 22 -3.70 -14.02 4.04
N PRO A 23 -4.73 -13.85 4.90
CA PRO A 23 -5.24 -12.53 5.23
C PRO A 23 -4.13 -11.71 5.86
N GLN A 24 -3.78 -10.60 5.20
CA GLN A 24 -2.77 -9.69 5.71
C GLN A 24 -3.37 -8.87 6.87
N ASP A 25 -2.97 -9.20 8.09
CA ASP A 25 -3.40 -8.47 9.29
C ASP A 25 -2.65 -7.13 9.40
N ASN A 26 -3.15 -6.13 8.68
CA ASN A 26 -2.63 -4.76 8.74
C ASN A 26 -3.15 -3.97 9.96
N SER A 27 -3.86 -4.61 10.90
CA SER A 27 -4.50 -3.94 12.03
C SER A 27 -3.50 -3.18 12.91
N LEU A 28 -2.36 -3.81 13.21
CA LEU A 28 -1.31 -3.17 14.01
C LEU A 28 -0.67 -1.98 13.29
N SER A 29 -0.35 -2.12 11.99
CA SER A 29 0.22 -1.02 11.20
C SER A 29 -0.74 0.17 11.16
N ASN A 30 -2.02 -0.09 10.93
CA ASN A 30 -3.05 0.95 10.91
C ASN A 30 -3.21 1.62 12.28
N PHE A 31 -3.12 0.85 13.37
CA PHE A 31 -3.11 1.40 14.73
C PHE A 31 -1.93 2.36 14.96
N PHE A 32 -0.71 1.95 14.60
CA PHE A 32 0.47 2.81 14.74
C PHE A 32 0.39 4.07 13.86
N PHE A 33 -0.18 3.96 12.67
CA PHE A 33 -0.41 5.09 11.78
C PHE A 33 -1.38 6.10 12.41
N VAL A 34 -2.51 5.65 12.94
CA VAL A 34 -3.51 6.52 13.58
C VAL A 34 -2.95 7.16 14.85
N VAL A 35 -2.33 6.38 15.73
CA VAL A 35 -1.75 6.89 16.97
C VAL A 35 -0.62 7.88 16.67
N GLY A 36 0.27 7.55 15.73
CA GLY A 36 1.33 8.45 15.28
C GLY A 36 0.77 9.75 14.72
N GLY A 37 -0.33 9.69 13.95
CA GLY A 37 -1.03 10.85 13.42
C GLY A 37 -1.61 11.76 14.49
N VAL A 38 -2.23 11.19 15.54
CA VAL A 38 -2.74 11.98 16.68
C VAL A 38 -1.59 12.67 17.41
N ILE A 39 -0.50 11.96 17.70
CA ILE A 39 0.68 12.51 18.37
C ILE A 39 1.29 13.64 17.53
N LEU A 40 1.44 13.43 16.22
CA LEU A 40 1.95 14.45 15.30
C LEU A 40 1.02 15.67 15.28
N ALA A 41 -0.30 15.47 15.19
CA ALA A 41 -1.27 16.56 15.20
C ALA A 41 -1.22 17.37 16.51
N VAL A 42 -1.04 16.71 17.66
CA VAL A 42 -0.88 17.39 18.95
C VAL A 42 0.42 18.19 18.99
N GLY A 43 1.55 17.61 18.57
CA GLY A 43 2.84 18.30 18.51
C GLY A 43 2.79 19.51 17.60
N VAL A 44 2.32 19.34 16.37
CA VAL A 44 2.13 20.42 15.38
C VAL A 44 1.16 21.48 15.91
N GLY A 45 0.06 21.06 16.55
CA GLY A 45 -0.90 21.95 17.18
C GLY A 45 -0.25 22.86 18.21
N PHE A 46 0.61 22.32 19.08
CA PHE A 46 1.35 23.13 20.05
C PHE A 46 2.48 23.97 19.43
N ILE A 47 3.06 23.58 18.29
CA ILE A 47 4.00 24.44 17.57
C ILE A 47 3.30 25.71 17.06
N PHE A 48 2.10 25.57 16.48
CA PHE A 48 1.38 26.70 15.87
C PHE A 48 0.51 27.49 16.83
N PHE A 49 -0.09 26.84 17.82
CA PHE A 49 -1.05 27.45 18.76
C PHE A 49 -0.58 27.41 20.22
N GLY A 50 0.65 26.93 20.49
CA GLY A 50 1.19 26.88 21.84
C GLY A 50 1.59 28.26 22.38
N PRO A 51 1.60 28.42 23.71
CA PRO A 51 2.06 29.66 24.33
C PRO A 51 3.58 29.83 24.16
N GLU A 52 4.05 31.07 23.94
CA GLU A 52 5.50 31.36 23.86
C GLU A 52 6.23 31.14 25.19
N THR A 53 5.54 31.27 26.32
CA THR A 53 6.11 31.11 27.65
C THR A 53 5.20 30.27 28.52
N ILE A 54 5.77 29.26 29.18
CA ILE A 54 5.06 28.36 30.07
C ILE A 54 5.45 28.70 31.51
N TYR A 55 4.48 29.18 32.28
CA TYR A 55 4.64 29.42 33.70
C TYR A 55 4.22 28.18 34.48
N TYR A 56 5.08 27.68 35.35
CA TYR A 56 4.79 26.56 36.24
C TYR A 56 5.37 26.83 37.62
N ASP A 57 4.74 26.28 38.65
CA ASP A 57 5.29 26.34 40.00
C ASP A 57 6.46 25.36 40.11
N ARG A 58 7.62 25.83 40.54
CA ARG A 58 8.80 24.98 40.70
C ARG A 58 8.64 23.94 41.81
N TYR A 59 7.80 24.20 42.81
CA TYR A 59 7.55 23.29 43.93
C TYR A 59 6.57 22.17 43.55
N GLU A 60 5.61 22.44 42.65
CA GLU A 60 4.63 21.43 42.16
C GLU A 60 5.06 20.75 40.85
N GLY A 61 5.94 21.39 40.08
CA GLY A 61 6.42 20.91 38.78
C GLY A 61 5.50 21.30 37.62
N MET A 62 5.84 20.80 36.42
CA MET A 62 5.00 21.00 35.24
C MET A 62 3.86 19.98 35.21
N THR A 63 2.66 20.46 34.92
CA THR A 63 1.51 19.60 34.62
C THR A 63 1.72 18.88 33.28
N PHE A 64 0.99 17.78 33.06
CA PHE A 64 1.11 16.99 31.82
C PHE A 64 0.95 17.85 30.55
N VAL A 65 -0.02 18.77 30.54
CA VAL A 65 -0.26 19.66 29.38
C VAL A 65 0.91 20.64 29.18
N GLN A 66 1.48 21.16 30.27
CA GLN A 66 2.65 22.04 30.20
C GLN A 66 3.88 21.29 29.68
N VAL A 67 4.05 20.01 30.01
CA VAL A 67 5.11 19.17 29.43
C VAL A 67 4.92 19.00 27.93
N LEU A 68 3.68 18.73 27.48
CA LEU A 68 3.39 18.61 26.05
C LEU A 68 3.66 19.92 25.30
N GLN A 69 3.32 21.06 25.90
CA GLN A 69 3.58 22.39 25.35
C GLN A 69 5.06 22.77 25.36
N ALA A 70 5.86 22.25 26.31
CA ALA A 70 7.28 22.54 26.41
C ALA A 70 8.12 21.80 25.35
N TYR A 71 7.63 20.66 24.85
CA TYR A 71 8.36 19.83 23.88
C TYR A 71 7.54 19.49 22.62
N PRO A 72 6.96 20.49 21.93
CA PRO A 72 6.03 20.22 20.84
C PRO A 72 6.75 19.68 19.60
N GLY A 73 8.01 20.10 19.37
CA GLY A 73 8.89 19.59 18.32
C GLY A 73 9.19 18.10 18.45
N PRO A 74 9.80 17.64 19.57
CA PRO A 74 10.04 16.21 19.80
C PRO A 74 8.79 15.34 19.69
N ILE A 75 7.64 15.82 20.16
CA ILE A 75 6.36 15.12 20.03
C ILE A 75 5.95 14.98 18.56
N ALA A 76 6.02 16.07 17.79
CA ALA A 76 5.72 16.05 16.36
C ALA A 76 6.65 15.07 15.61
N THR A 77 7.94 15.08 15.90
CA THR A 77 8.92 14.18 15.31
C THR A 77 8.62 12.72 15.63
N LEU A 78 8.27 12.41 16.88
CA LEU A 78 7.92 11.04 17.28
C LEU A 78 6.67 10.54 16.55
N GLY A 79 5.62 11.36 16.49
CA GLY A 79 4.40 11.03 15.76
C GLY A 79 4.66 10.79 14.27
N GLY A 80 5.47 11.65 13.64
CA GLY A 80 5.86 11.52 12.24
C GLY A 80 6.70 10.27 11.97
N LEU A 81 7.64 9.94 12.86
CA LEU A 81 8.44 8.73 12.76
C LEU A 81 7.56 7.47 12.85
N MET A 82 6.62 7.44 13.79
CA MET A 82 5.68 6.32 13.94
C MET A 82 4.83 6.12 12.69
N MET A 83 4.29 7.20 12.11
CA MET A 83 3.55 7.13 10.85
C MET A 83 4.43 6.64 9.70
N GLY A 84 5.65 7.17 9.56
CA GLY A 84 6.57 6.77 8.49
C GLY A 84 6.95 5.29 8.56
N LEU A 85 7.16 4.76 9.77
CA LEU A 85 7.43 3.34 9.99
C LEU A 85 6.20 2.47 9.69
N ALA A 86 5.00 2.91 10.08
CA ALA A 86 3.77 2.20 9.77
C ALA A 86 3.52 2.14 8.25
N SER A 87 3.68 3.26 7.54
CA SER A 87 3.55 3.30 6.07
C SER A 87 4.55 2.38 5.39
N LYS A 88 5.81 2.42 5.80
CA LYS A 88 6.85 1.54 5.23
C LYS A 88 6.56 0.06 5.49
N ALA A 89 6.04 -0.28 6.67
CA ALA A 89 5.64 -1.66 6.98
C ALA A 89 4.45 -2.12 6.12
N ALA A 90 3.47 -1.25 5.89
CA ALA A 90 2.33 -1.54 5.01
C ALA A 90 2.75 -1.71 3.54
N GLU A 91 3.69 -0.89 3.05
CA GLU A 91 4.27 -1.04 1.71
C GLU A 91 4.98 -2.39 1.54
N SER A 92 5.79 -2.80 2.52
CA SER A 92 6.47 -4.10 2.47
C SER A 92 5.50 -5.28 2.43
N GLY A 93 4.39 -5.22 3.20
CA GLY A 93 3.36 -6.25 3.15
C GLY A 93 2.69 -6.32 1.78
N THR A 94 2.41 -5.18 1.17
CA THR A 94 1.78 -5.12 -0.16
C THR A 94 2.71 -5.72 -1.23
N ALA A 95 4.01 -5.41 -1.16
CA ALA A 95 5.01 -5.96 -2.09
C ALA A 95 5.20 -7.48 -1.95
N GLU A 96 5.18 -8.01 -0.73
CA GLU A 96 5.22 -9.47 -0.51
C GLU A 96 3.97 -10.16 -1.07
N THR A 97 2.79 -9.55 -0.86
CA THR A 97 1.53 -10.09 -1.40
C THR A 97 1.56 -10.15 -2.93
N ASN A 98 2.04 -9.09 -3.59
CA ASN A 98 2.18 -9.07 -5.05
C ASN A 98 3.16 -10.15 -5.54
N ARG A 99 4.28 -10.37 -4.85
CA ARG A 99 5.22 -11.46 -5.20
C ARG A 99 4.59 -12.84 -5.06
N HIS A 100 3.75 -13.06 -4.06
CA HIS A 100 3.04 -14.32 -3.89
C HIS A 100 2.01 -14.55 -5.01
N ILE A 101 1.33 -13.49 -5.46
CA ILE A 101 0.45 -13.53 -6.62
C ILE A 101 1.25 -13.87 -7.89
N ASP A 102 2.36 -13.18 -8.13
CA ASP A 102 3.24 -13.41 -9.28
C ASP A 102 3.78 -14.85 -9.29
N ALA A 103 4.20 -15.36 -8.14
CA ALA A 103 4.69 -16.74 -8.00
C ALA A 103 3.58 -17.77 -8.24
N PHE A 104 2.36 -17.53 -7.74
CA PHE A 104 1.22 -18.42 -7.98
C PHE A 104 0.85 -18.47 -9.47
N ILE A 105 0.93 -17.33 -10.15
CA ILE A 105 0.69 -17.24 -11.60
C ILE A 105 1.71 -18.05 -12.37
N MET A 106 3.01 -17.84 -12.11
CA MET A 106 4.06 -18.60 -12.79
C MET A 106 3.95 -20.11 -12.56
N GLN A 107 3.42 -20.54 -11.41
CA GLN A 107 3.33 -21.94 -11.07
C GLN A 107 2.05 -22.63 -11.59
N ASN A 108 0.93 -21.91 -11.68
CA ASN A 108 -0.39 -22.51 -11.99
C ASN A 108 -0.97 -22.09 -13.34
N ILE A 109 -0.46 -21.03 -13.98
CA ILE A 109 -0.91 -20.57 -15.28
C ILE A 109 0.11 -21.02 -16.34
N HIS A 110 -0.16 -22.16 -16.99
CA HIS A 110 0.55 -22.59 -18.20
C HIS A 110 -0.05 -21.86 -19.42
N ILE A 111 0.18 -20.56 -19.53
CA ILE A 111 -0.07 -19.81 -20.78
C ILE A 111 1.31 -19.48 -21.33
N GLU A 112 1.74 -20.20 -22.38
CA GLU A 112 2.95 -19.83 -23.11
C GLU A 112 2.68 -18.53 -23.88
N ASP A 113 3.68 -17.64 -24.01
CA ASP A 113 3.57 -16.38 -24.78
C ASP A 113 3.16 -16.61 -26.25
N SER A 114 3.30 -17.85 -26.75
CA SER A 114 2.88 -18.34 -28.06
C SER A 114 1.36 -18.47 -28.21
N ASP A 115 0.60 -18.62 -27.11
CA ASP A 115 -0.86 -18.77 -27.13
C ASP A 115 -1.61 -17.43 -26.97
N ILE A 116 -0.88 -16.34 -26.71
CA ILE A 116 -1.46 -14.99 -26.57
C ILE A 116 -1.62 -14.39 -27.98
N PRO A 117 -2.85 -14.04 -28.41
CA PRO A 117 -3.04 -13.43 -29.72
C PRO A 117 -2.32 -12.07 -29.80
N PRO A 118 -1.68 -11.76 -30.93
CA PRO A 118 -0.88 -10.55 -31.07
C PRO A 118 -1.74 -9.30 -30.86
N GLY A 119 -1.35 -8.45 -29.90
CA GLY A 119 -2.05 -7.19 -29.57
C GLY A 119 -2.81 -7.19 -28.24
N PHE A 120 -2.75 -8.27 -27.45
CA PHE A 120 -3.35 -8.34 -26.11
C PHE A 120 -2.30 -8.57 -25.02
N THR A 121 -2.56 -8.04 -23.82
CA THR A 121 -1.80 -8.26 -22.59
C THR A 121 -2.74 -8.80 -21.52
N LEU A 122 -2.28 -9.76 -20.72
CA LEU A 122 -3.01 -10.23 -19.55
C LEU A 122 -3.03 -9.11 -18.50
N SER A 123 -4.23 -8.61 -18.20
CA SER A 123 -4.48 -7.64 -17.14
C SER A 123 -5.13 -8.34 -15.95
N MET A 124 -4.65 -7.97 -14.77
CA MET A 124 -5.10 -8.54 -13.52
C MET A 124 -5.73 -7.45 -12.67
N ALA A 125 -7.02 -7.61 -12.42
CA ALA A 125 -7.75 -6.76 -11.49
C ALA A 125 -7.97 -7.54 -10.20
N GLN A 126 -7.48 -6.99 -9.08
CA GLN A 126 -7.91 -7.47 -7.78
C GLN A 126 -9.41 -7.20 -7.66
N THR A 127 -10.20 -8.25 -7.46
CA THR A 127 -11.61 -8.08 -7.15
C THR A 127 -11.71 -7.65 -5.68
N GLY A 128 -12.73 -6.88 -5.30
CA GLY A 128 -12.93 -6.47 -3.89
C GLY A 128 -13.16 -7.62 -2.90
N GLU A 129 -13.06 -8.88 -3.36
CA GLU A 129 -13.11 -10.09 -2.56
C GLU A 129 -11.68 -10.58 -2.25
N PRO A 130 -11.33 -10.79 -0.97
CA PRO A 130 -10.01 -11.26 -0.58
C PRO A 130 -9.73 -12.64 -1.20
N GLY A 131 -8.56 -12.78 -1.84
CA GLY A 131 -8.16 -14.03 -2.49
C GLY A 131 -8.80 -14.29 -3.86
N VAL A 132 -9.49 -13.32 -4.48
CA VAL A 132 -10.03 -13.47 -5.84
C VAL A 132 -9.36 -12.49 -6.79
N VAL A 133 -8.57 -13.02 -7.72
CA VAL A 133 -7.97 -12.24 -8.81
C VAL A 133 -8.76 -12.50 -10.09
N LEU A 134 -9.15 -11.43 -10.77
CA LEU A 134 -9.78 -11.51 -12.08
C LEU A 134 -8.70 -11.39 -13.15
N LEU A 135 -8.61 -12.41 -14.00
CA LEU A 135 -7.73 -12.41 -15.17
C LEU A 135 -8.56 -12.05 -16.39
N SER A 136 -8.17 -10.96 -17.05
CA SER A 136 -8.80 -10.49 -18.29
C SER A 136 -7.73 -10.21 -19.34
N LEU A 137 -8.05 -10.44 -20.61
CA LEU A 137 -7.23 -9.93 -21.71
C LEU A 137 -7.59 -8.48 -21.96
N GLU A 138 -6.62 -7.59 -21.84
CA GLU A 138 -6.75 -6.19 -22.24
C GLU A 138 -5.96 -5.95 -23.54
N PRO A 139 -6.48 -5.12 -24.46
CA PRO A 139 -5.72 -4.73 -25.65
C PRO A 139 -4.48 -3.95 -25.22
N LYS A 140 -3.30 -4.36 -25.71
CA LYS A 140 -2.02 -3.70 -25.43
C LYS A 140 -2.15 -2.23 -25.83
N PRO A 141 -1.99 -1.25 -24.91
CA PRO A 141 -1.93 0.14 -25.31
C PRO A 141 -0.76 0.31 -26.27
N ALA A 142 -1.04 0.83 -27.46
CA ALA A 142 -0.05 1.06 -28.49
C ALA A 142 1.04 1.99 -27.94
N GLU A 143 2.18 1.39 -27.62
CA GLU A 143 3.42 2.07 -27.30
C GLU A 143 3.85 2.84 -28.56
N GLU A 144 3.52 4.12 -28.57
CA GLU A 144 4.38 5.22 -29.00
C GLU A 144 5.27 4.88 -30.21
N GLU A 145 4.69 5.14 -31.38
CA GLU A 145 5.36 5.25 -32.66
C GLU A 145 6.59 6.16 -32.53
N ALA A 146 7.75 5.50 -32.47
CA ALA A 146 9.08 5.97 -32.87
C ALA A 146 9.12 7.42 -33.36
N ALA A 147 9.54 8.35 -32.50
CA ALA A 147 10.05 9.64 -32.95
C ALA A 147 11.24 9.39 -33.91
N PRO A 148 11.16 9.78 -35.19
CA PRO A 148 12.30 9.64 -36.08
C PRO A 148 13.38 10.63 -35.66
N THR A 149 14.51 10.08 -35.22
CA THR A 149 15.81 10.73 -35.37
C THR A 149 16.04 11.05 -36.85
N SER A 150 15.91 12.32 -37.21
CA SER A 150 16.53 12.95 -38.39
C SER A 150 17.00 14.32 -37.89
N GLY A 151 18.28 14.63 -37.76
CA GLY A 151 19.31 14.38 -38.74
C GLY A 151 19.21 15.43 -39.84
N MET A 152 19.42 16.70 -39.50
CA MET A 152 20.11 17.73 -40.30
C MET A 152 20.30 19.00 -39.47
#